data_AF-A0A7Z9GX31-F1
#
_entry.id   AF-A0A7Z9GX31-F1
#
_cell.length_a   1.000
_cell.length_b   1.000
_cell.length_c   1.000
_cell.angle_alpha   90.00
_cell.angle_beta   90.00
_cell.angle_gamma   90.00
#
_symmetry.space_group_name_H-M   'P 1'
#
loop_
_entity.id
_entity.type
_entity.pdbx_description
1 polymer ?
#
loop_
_entity_poly.entity_id
_entity_poly.type
_entity_poly.pdbx_seq_one_letter_code
_entity_poly.pdbx_strand_id
1 'polypeptide(L)' 'FTGAVPKTRSGKIMRRLLRDIASGVETVGDTSTLEDYSVLAKLRDDEE' A
#
# COMPACT_ATOMS: atom_id res chain seq x y z
N PHE A 1 -16.37 0.89 -6.50
CA PHE A 1 -15.62 0.35 -5.35
C PHE A 1 -14.45 -0.49 -5.82
N THR A 2 -13.34 0.14 -6.17
CA THR A 2 -12.03 -0.51 -6.04
C THR A 2 -11.22 0.44 -5.17
N GLY A 3 -11.29 0.20 -3.85
CA GLY A 3 -10.50 0.95 -2.89
C GLY A 3 -9.03 0.87 -3.27
N ALA A 4 -8.26 1.90 -2.92
CA ALA A 4 -6.83 1.98 -3.18
C ALA A 4 -6.10 0.88 -2.40
N VAL A 5 -6.09 -0.36 -2.92
CA VAL A 5 -5.45 -1.50 -2.28
C VAL A 5 -4.10 -1.74 -2.98
N PRO A 6 -2.99 -1.79 -2.23
CA PRO A 6 -1.67 -1.94 -2.82
C PRO A 6 -1.55 -3.35 -3.40
N LYS A 7 -1.33 -3.42 -4.71
CA LYS A 7 -1.21 -4.68 -5.46
C LYS A 7 0.13 -4.77 -6.15
N THR A 8 0.66 -5.98 -6.27
CA THR A 8 1.82 -6.28 -7.12
C THR A 8 1.41 -6.26 -8.59
N ARG A 9 2.39 -6.21 -9.50
CA ARG A 9 2.18 -6.38 -10.96
C ARG A 9 1.51 -7.70 -11.36
N SER A 10 1.51 -8.69 -10.47
CA SER A 10 0.80 -9.97 -10.65
C SER A 10 -0.63 -9.97 -10.07
N GLY A 11 -1.10 -8.83 -9.56
CA GLY A 11 -2.43 -8.66 -8.97
C GLY A 11 -2.56 -9.13 -7.52
N LYS A 12 -1.48 -9.61 -6.89
CA LYS A 12 -1.51 -10.03 -5.48
C LYS A 12 -1.55 -8.80 -4.58
N ILE A 13 -2.37 -8.83 -3.53
CA ILE A 13 -2.46 -7.74 -2.56
C ILE A 13 -1.26 -7.78 -1.61
N MET A 14 -0.53 -6.67 -1.50
CA MET A 14 0.56 -6.49 -0.54
C MET A 14 0.00 -6.07 0.84
N ARG A 15 -0.65 -7.01 1.54
CA ARG A 15 -1.29 -6.75 2.85
C ARG A 15 -0.33 -6.21 3.92
N ARG A 16 0.97 -6.49 3.78
CA ARG A 16 2.01 -5.91 4.65
C ARG A 16 1.94 -4.38 4.64
N LEU A 17 1.83 -3.76 3.47
CA LEU A 17 1.79 -2.31 3.33
C LEU A 17 0.59 -1.69 4.04
N LEU A 18 -0.57 -2.37 3.96
CA LEU A 18 -1.76 -1.96 4.71
C LEU A 18 -1.55 -2.00 6.22
N ARG A 19 -0.85 -3.02 6.71
CA ARG A 19 -0.53 -3.15 8.14
C ARG A 19 0.48 -2.09 8.59
N ASP A 20 1.51 -1.86 7.80
CA ASP A 20 2.54 -0.87 8.09
C ASP A 20 1.91 0.52 8.20
N ILE A 21 1.07 0.91 7.22
CA ILE A 21 0.30 2.16 7.23
C ILE A 21 -0.60 2.25 8.47
N ALA A 22 -1.44 1.24 8.73
CA ALA A 22 -2.35 1.24 9.88
C ALA A 22 -1.62 1.24 11.25
N SER A 23 -0.35 0.83 11.28
CA SER A 23 0.49 0.88 12.48
C SER A 23 1.29 2.18 12.63
N GLY A 24 1.22 3.09 11.64
CA GLY A 24 2.03 4.30 11.58
C GLY A 24 3.53 4.04 11.40
N VAL A 25 3.91 2.81 11.04
CA VAL A 25 5.32 2.42 10.86
C VAL A 25 5.73 2.71 9.43
N GLU A 26 6.94 3.27 9.28
CA GLU A 26 7.51 3.47 7.96
C GLU A 26 7.69 2.13 7.26
N THR A 27 7.34 2.06 5.98
CA THR A 27 7.32 0.80 5.24
C THR A 27 8.73 0.23 5.09
N VAL A 28 9.09 -0.74 5.93
CA VAL A 28 10.38 -1.43 5.85
C VAL A 28 10.26 -2.66 4.95
N GLY A 29 10.81 -2.59 3.74
CA GLY A 29 10.96 -3.75 2.86
C GLY A 29 10.82 -3.44 1.37
N ASP A 30 11.07 -4.45 0.54
CA ASP A 30 11.01 -4.30 -0.91
C ASP A 30 9.57 -4.06 -1.39
N THR A 31 9.41 -2.99 -2.18
CA THR A 31 8.17 -2.57 -2.84
C THR A 31 8.35 -2.45 -4.36
N SER A 32 9.46 -2.91 -4.92
CA SER A 32 9.78 -2.86 -6.36
C SER A 32 8.75 -3.57 -7.26
N THR A 33 7.99 -4.50 -6.70
CA THR A 33 6.96 -5.28 -7.40
C THR A 33 5.58 -4.64 -7.37
N LEU A 34 5.41 -3.50 -6.69
CA LEU A 34 4.16 -2.77 -6.61
C LEU A 34 3.75 -2.26 -8.00
N GLU A 35 2.47 -2.42 -8.32
CA GLU A 35 1.88 -1.97 -9.58
C GLU A 35 1.78 -0.44 -9.63
N ASP A 36 1.34 0.17 -8.53
CA ASP A 36 1.08 1.60 -8.43
C ASP A 36 1.49 2.13 -7.04
N TYR A 37 2.49 3.02 -7.01
CA TYR A 37 2.97 3.67 -5.80
C TYR A 37 2.04 4.79 -5.29
N SER A 38 1.19 5.36 -6.16
CA SER A 38 0.24 6.42 -5.78
C SER A 38 -0.79 5.94 -4.76
N VAL A 39 -1.04 4.63 -4.72
CA VAL A 39 -1.91 3.98 -3.74
C VAL A 39 -1.42 4.18 -2.30
N LEU A 40 -0.11 4.20 -2.08
CA LEU A 40 0.45 4.41 -0.73
C LEU A 40 0.25 5.85 -0.24
N ALA A 41 0.30 6.82 -1.15
CA ALA A 41 0.00 8.21 -0.81
C ALA A 41 -1.49 8.36 -0.45
N LYS A 42 -2.39 7.84 -1.28
CA LYS A 42 -3.85 7.88 -1.02
C LYS A 42 -4.23 7.23 0.32
N LEU A 43 -3.64 6.07 0.62
CA LEU A 43 -3.91 5.37 1.87
C LEU A 43 -3.40 6.08 3.12
N ARG A 44 -2.42 6.99 2.97
CA ARG A 44 -1.93 7.83 4.06
C ARG A 44 -2.73 9.12 4.21
N ASP A 45 -3.33 9.59 3.11
CA ASP A 45 -4.15 10.79 3.05
C ASP A 45 -5.56 10.55 3.63
N ASP A 46 -6.09 9.33 3.47
CA ASP A 46 -7.39 8.91 4.02
C ASP A 46 -7.45 8.88 5.58
N GLU A 47 -6.37 9.25 6.29
CA GLU A 47 -6.33 9.37 7.77
C GLU A 47 -6.70 10.78 8.31
N GLU A 48 -7.05 11.74 7.44
CA GLU A 48 -7.60 13.06 7.82
C GLU A 48 -9.14 13.09 7.85
#